data_AF-A0A7Y2NTD7-F1
#
_entry.id   AF-A0A7Y2NTD7-F1
#
_cell.length_a   1.000
_cell.length_b   1.000
_cell.length_c   1.000
_cell.angle_alpha   90.00
_cell.angle_beta   90.00
_cell.angle_gamma   90.00
#
_symmetry.space_group_name_H-M   'P 1'
#
loop_
_entity.id
_entity.type
_entity.pdbx_description
1 polymer ?
#
loop_
_entity_poly.entity_id
_entity_poly.type
_entity_poly.pdbx_seq_one_letter_code
_entity_poly.pdbx_strand_id
1 'polypeptide(L)'
;MWRPAALLALLAAPAAAEDIASARYDAPTTRYAHGVLGDAVEWGALVMTGRSGQVFRLTLPESRVFEDTAPRVVDVDGDGDNEVVVVESDLSRGARLSIYDTGGLVAANDFIGRPNRWLAPVGNGAADLDGDGLVEFVYVDRPHLAKTLLVFRLSGERLIQVGALEGYTNHRIGESD
;
A
#
# COMPACT_ATOMS: atom_id res chain seq x y z
N MET A 1 46.60 -40.86 7.04
CA MET A 1 46.62 -39.38 7.12
C MET A 1 45.27 -38.87 6.64
N TRP A 2 44.37 -38.49 7.55
CA TRP A 2 43.05 -37.96 7.19
C TRP A 2 43.17 -36.46 6.88
N ARG A 3 42.67 -36.03 5.72
CA ARG A 3 42.45 -34.62 5.39
C ARG A 3 40.99 -34.29 5.71
N PRO A 4 40.66 -33.33 6.58
CA PRO A 4 39.29 -32.86 6.70
C PRO A 4 38.98 -32.00 5.47
N ALA A 5 37.95 -32.37 4.73
CA ALA A 5 37.37 -31.49 3.71
C ALA A 5 36.54 -30.44 4.45
N ALA A 6 36.95 -29.18 4.37
CA ALA A 6 36.15 -28.06 4.85
C ALA A 6 34.98 -27.86 3.88
N LEU A 7 33.77 -28.17 4.32
CA LEU A 7 32.54 -27.83 3.62
C LEU A 7 32.29 -26.33 3.83
N LEU A 8 32.57 -25.50 2.83
CA LEU A 8 32.08 -24.12 2.82
C LEU A 8 30.57 -24.16 2.58
N ALA A 9 29.78 -24.00 3.63
CA ALA A 9 28.37 -23.67 3.49
C ALA A 9 28.27 -22.20 3.06
N LEU A 10 27.95 -21.97 1.79
CA LEU A 10 27.49 -20.66 1.34
C LEU A 10 26.10 -20.42 1.95
N LEU A 11 26.06 -19.61 3.00
CA LEU A 11 24.81 -19.02 3.49
C LEU A 11 24.40 -17.96 2.45
N ALA A 12 23.43 -18.28 1.60
CA ALA A 12 22.75 -17.28 0.80
C ALA A 12 21.97 -16.37 1.76
N ALA A 13 22.40 -15.12 1.90
CA ALA A 13 21.57 -14.11 2.53
C ALA A 13 20.28 -13.96 1.71
N PRO A 14 19.12 -13.72 2.35
CA PRO A 14 17.93 -13.33 1.61
C PRO A 14 18.29 -12.11 0.75
N ALA A 15 17.92 -12.14 -0.53
CA ALA A 15 18.05 -10.95 -1.35
C ALA A 15 17.21 -9.85 -0.70
N ALA A 16 17.83 -8.70 -0.41
CA ALA A 16 17.11 -7.52 0.01
C ALA A 16 16.07 -7.14 -1.05
N ALA A 17 15.00 -6.47 -0.63
CA ALA A 17 14.08 -5.86 -1.59
C ALA A 17 14.84 -4.88 -2.49
N GLU A 18 14.37 -4.69 -3.71
CA GLU A 18 14.97 -3.73 -4.64
C GLU A 18 14.30 -2.37 -4.50
N ASP A 19 15.10 -1.29 -4.48
CA ASP A 19 14.62 0.10 -4.57
C ASP A 19 13.66 0.31 -5.74
N ILE A 20 12.40 0.63 -5.44
CA ILE A 20 11.35 0.79 -6.44
C ILE A 20 11.45 2.16 -7.10
N ALA A 21 11.64 2.18 -8.43
CA ALA A 21 11.68 3.41 -9.20
C ALA A 21 10.29 3.92 -9.60
N SER A 22 9.35 3.00 -9.87
CA SER A 22 7.98 3.33 -10.25
C SER A 22 7.02 2.16 -10.01
N ALA A 23 5.74 2.46 -9.83
CA ALA A 23 4.69 1.45 -9.72
C ALA A 23 3.41 1.88 -10.45
N ARG A 24 2.64 0.90 -10.90
CA ARG A 24 1.33 1.09 -11.55
C ARG A 24 0.39 -0.06 -11.25
N TYR A 25 -0.91 0.21 -11.30
CA TYR A 25 -1.91 -0.84 -11.27
C TYR A 25 -2.04 -1.57 -12.62
N ASP A 26 -2.58 -2.79 -12.56
CA ASP A 26 -2.81 -3.67 -13.71
C ASP A 26 -3.94 -4.67 -13.41
N ALA A 27 -4.31 -5.48 -14.41
CA ALA A 27 -5.41 -6.45 -14.36
C ALA A 27 -6.74 -5.79 -13.93
N PRO A 28 -7.33 -4.92 -14.77
CA PRO A 28 -8.63 -4.32 -14.49
C PRO A 28 -9.67 -5.42 -14.24
N THR A 29 -10.52 -5.22 -13.23
CA THR A 29 -11.48 -6.22 -12.76
C THR A 29 -12.76 -5.57 -12.25
N THR A 30 -13.88 -6.28 -12.39
CA THR A 30 -15.20 -5.87 -11.91
C THR A 30 -15.67 -6.68 -10.71
N ARG A 31 -14.77 -7.44 -10.06
CA ARG A 31 -15.11 -8.33 -8.93
C ARG A 31 -15.49 -7.59 -7.64
N TYR A 32 -15.24 -6.30 -7.58
CA TYR A 32 -15.63 -5.43 -6.48
C TYR A 32 -16.36 -4.21 -7.04
N ALA A 33 -17.67 -4.32 -7.20
CA ALA A 33 -18.49 -3.27 -7.80
C ALA A 33 -18.87 -2.20 -6.76
N HIS A 34 -17.89 -1.45 -6.25
CA HIS A 34 -18.14 -0.31 -5.37
C HIS A 34 -18.41 0.96 -6.18
N GLY A 35 -17.57 1.24 -7.18
CA GLY A 35 -17.78 2.36 -8.09
C GLY A 35 -17.44 3.72 -7.49
N VAL A 36 -16.65 3.76 -6.41
CA VAL A 36 -16.42 4.98 -5.64
C VAL A 36 -15.55 5.98 -6.40
N LEU A 37 -14.68 5.52 -7.30
CA LEU A 37 -13.80 6.36 -8.11
C LEU A 37 -14.45 6.85 -9.43
N GLY A 38 -15.74 6.60 -9.62
CA GLY A 38 -16.51 7.03 -10.79
C GLY A 38 -16.67 5.97 -11.90
N ASP A 39 -15.83 4.94 -11.91
CA ASP A 39 -16.07 3.70 -12.65
C ASP A 39 -16.09 2.49 -11.70
N ALA A 40 -16.73 1.40 -12.12
CA ALA A 40 -16.81 0.16 -11.32
C ALA A 40 -15.68 -0.83 -11.66
N VAL A 41 -14.52 -0.31 -12.09
CA VAL A 41 -13.34 -1.08 -12.44
C VAL A 41 -12.26 -0.83 -11.38
N GLU A 42 -11.87 -1.91 -10.72
CA GLU A 42 -10.78 -1.90 -9.76
C GLU A 42 -9.59 -2.68 -10.34
N TRP A 43 -8.48 -2.78 -9.59
CA TRP A 43 -7.26 -3.42 -10.09
C TRP A 43 -6.92 -4.70 -9.35
N GLY A 44 -6.58 -5.75 -10.09
CA GLY A 44 -6.22 -7.05 -9.53
C GLY A 44 -4.72 -7.22 -9.28
N ALA A 45 -3.88 -6.34 -9.81
CA ALA A 45 -2.43 -6.45 -9.71
C ALA A 45 -1.72 -5.11 -9.56
N LEU A 46 -0.55 -5.18 -8.92
CA LEU A 46 0.43 -4.11 -8.79
C LEU A 46 1.67 -4.52 -9.57
N VAL A 47 2.17 -3.63 -10.42
CA VAL A 47 3.43 -3.81 -11.15
C VAL A 47 4.43 -2.77 -10.64
N MET A 48 5.58 -3.26 -10.18
CA MET A 48 6.67 -2.46 -9.63
C MET A 48 7.88 -2.60 -10.55
N THR A 49 8.55 -1.49 -10.83
CA THR A 49 9.81 -1.48 -11.59
C THR A 49 10.89 -0.96 -10.68
N GLY A 50 11.86 -1.80 -10.35
CA GLY A 50 13.01 -1.42 -9.54
C GLY A 50 14.02 -0.56 -10.30
N ARG A 51 14.95 0.09 -9.61
CA ARG A 51 15.97 0.95 -10.23
C ARG A 51 16.92 0.20 -11.16
N SER A 52 17.07 -1.12 -11.01
CA SER A 52 17.81 -1.96 -11.97
C SER A 52 17.08 -2.14 -13.30
N GLY A 53 15.79 -1.79 -13.35
CA GLY A 53 14.88 -2.06 -14.46
C GLY A 53 14.17 -3.41 -14.38
N GLN A 54 14.43 -4.20 -13.33
CA GLN A 54 13.68 -5.42 -13.08
C GLN A 54 12.21 -5.11 -12.79
N VAL A 55 11.31 -5.94 -13.33
CA VAL A 55 9.86 -5.80 -13.18
C VAL A 55 9.33 -6.89 -12.27
N PHE A 56 8.58 -6.48 -11.25
CA PHE A 56 7.91 -7.34 -10.28
C PHE A 56 6.41 -7.19 -10.43
N ARG A 57 5.68 -8.31 -10.35
CA ARG A 57 4.21 -8.31 -10.41
C ARG A 57 3.65 -8.99 -9.17
N LEU A 58 2.84 -8.25 -8.44
CA LEU A 58 2.04 -8.76 -7.34
C LEU A 58 0.58 -8.86 -7.79
N THR A 59 -0.01 -10.05 -7.68
CA THR A 59 -1.43 -10.27 -7.98
C THR A 59 -2.17 -10.56 -6.69
N LEU A 60 -3.23 -9.79 -6.40
CA LEU A 60 -4.07 -10.01 -5.24
C LEU A 60 -4.91 -11.28 -5.40
N PRO A 61 -5.28 -11.95 -4.30
CA PRO A 61 -6.27 -13.02 -4.35
C PRO A 61 -7.62 -12.46 -4.87
N GLU A 62 -8.46 -13.33 -5.42
CA GLU A 62 -9.80 -12.94 -5.92
C GLU A 62 -10.71 -12.29 -4.87
N SER A 63 -10.38 -12.44 -3.58
CA SER A 63 -11.11 -11.79 -2.48
C SER A 63 -10.71 -10.32 -2.26
N ARG A 64 -9.75 -9.78 -3.03
CA ARG A 64 -9.24 -8.41 -2.86
C ARG A 64 -9.02 -7.69 -4.19
N VAL A 65 -9.03 -6.36 -4.14
CA VAL A 65 -8.70 -5.45 -5.25
C VAL A 65 -7.86 -4.29 -4.71
N PHE A 66 -7.08 -3.64 -5.55
CA PHE A 66 -6.61 -2.28 -5.26
C PHE A 66 -7.70 -1.30 -5.69
N GLU A 67 -8.09 -0.42 -4.78
CA GLU A 67 -9.17 0.57 -4.94
C GLU A 67 -8.60 1.97 -4.74
N ASP A 68 -7.85 2.42 -5.75
CA ASP A 68 -7.10 3.68 -5.76
C ASP A 68 -6.80 4.09 -7.22
N THR A 69 -6.48 5.37 -7.44
CA THR A 69 -6.17 5.92 -8.77
C THR A 69 -4.69 5.75 -9.13
N ALA A 70 -3.79 5.77 -8.14
CA ALA A 70 -2.36 5.55 -8.36
C ALA A 70 -1.66 4.98 -7.11
N PRO A 71 -0.71 4.03 -7.28
CA PRO A 71 0.20 3.66 -6.19
C PRO A 71 1.16 4.81 -5.85
N ARG A 72 1.58 4.88 -4.59
CA ARG A 72 2.57 5.89 -4.12
C ARG A 72 3.90 5.20 -3.87
N VAL A 73 4.96 5.66 -4.54
CA VAL A 73 6.32 5.14 -4.37
C VAL A 73 7.07 6.08 -3.44
N VAL A 74 7.52 5.57 -2.29
CA VAL A 74 8.14 6.35 -1.23
C VAL A 74 8.96 5.44 -0.31
N ASP A 75 10.11 5.92 0.15
CA ASP A 75 10.92 5.32 1.22
C ASP A 75 10.18 5.48 2.55
N VAL A 76 9.53 4.41 3.01
CA VAL A 76 8.62 4.43 4.16
C VAL A 76 9.36 4.21 5.47
N ASP A 77 10.36 3.34 5.47
CA ASP A 77 11.11 2.96 6.67
C ASP A 77 12.43 3.72 6.84
N GLY A 78 12.81 4.54 5.85
CA GLY A 78 13.98 5.41 5.88
C GLY A 78 15.30 4.68 5.60
N ASP A 79 15.26 3.48 5.01
CA ASP A 79 16.46 2.71 4.70
C ASP A 79 17.16 3.12 3.39
N GLY A 80 16.48 3.97 2.59
CA GLY A 80 16.96 4.53 1.34
C GLY A 80 16.43 3.84 0.09
N ASP A 81 15.75 2.71 0.23
CA ASP A 81 15.00 2.03 -0.83
C ASP A 81 13.51 2.44 -0.76
N ASN A 82 12.83 2.49 -1.90
CA ASN A 82 11.40 2.86 -1.91
C ASN A 82 10.48 1.63 -1.84
N GLU A 83 9.40 1.76 -1.06
CA GLU A 83 8.25 0.86 -1.05
C GLU A 83 7.08 1.45 -1.86
N VAL A 84 5.99 0.69 -1.95
CA VAL A 84 4.75 1.10 -2.60
C VAL A 84 3.59 1.07 -1.62
N VAL A 85 2.98 2.23 -1.43
CA VAL A 85 1.81 2.43 -0.57
C VAL A 85 0.55 2.45 -1.42
N VAL A 86 -0.44 1.65 -1.02
CA VAL A 86 -1.68 1.42 -1.77
C VAL A 86 -2.90 1.34 -0.85
N VAL A 87 -4.08 1.64 -1.40
CA VAL A 87 -5.35 1.22 -0.82
C VAL A 87 -5.78 -0.08 -1.47
N GLU A 88 -6.03 -1.11 -0.66
CA GLU A 88 -6.65 -2.35 -1.11
C GLU A 88 -7.95 -2.62 -0.35
N SER A 89 -8.92 -3.19 -1.05
CA SER A 89 -10.23 -3.54 -0.52
C SER A 89 -10.48 -5.03 -0.58
N ASP A 90 -10.90 -5.59 0.55
CA ASP A 90 -11.41 -6.94 0.65
C ASP A 90 -12.92 -6.97 0.40
N LEU A 91 -13.34 -7.92 -0.43
CA LEU A 91 -14.73 -8.10 -0.86
C LEU A 91 -15.72 -8.28 0.31
N SER A 92 -15.24 -8.68 1.49
CA SER A 92 -16.04 -8.88 2.70
C SER A 92 -15.72 -7.90 3.83
N ARG A 93 -14.54 -7.27 3.82
CA ARG A 93 -14.02 -6.49 4.96
C ARG A 93 -13.76 -5.01 4.65
N GLY A 94 -13.89 -4.56 3.40
CA GLY A 94 -13.67 -3.16 3.01
C GLY A 94 -12.20 -2.81 2.83
N ALA A 95 -11.89 -1.52 2.78
CA ALA A 95 -10.55 -1.01 2.50
C ALA A 95 -9.57 -1.13 3.69
N ARG A 96 -8.28 -1.12 3.35
CA ARG A 96 -7.14 -0.90 4.24
C ARG A 96 -6.00 -0.21 3.50
N LEU A 97 -5.08 0.35 4.26
CA LEU A 97 -3.78 0.85 3.82
C LEU A 97 -2.77 -0.31 3.89
N SER A 98 -2.01 -0.50 2.81
CA SER A 98 -0.96 -1.52 2.72
C SER A 98 0.32 -0.95 2.12
N ILE A 99 1.45 -1.47 2.58
CA ILE A 99 2.80 -1.19 2.08
C ILE A 99 3.37 -2.48 1.50
N TYR A 100 3.87 -2.40 0.28
CA TYR A 100 4.49 -3.50 -0.45
C TYR A 100 5.91 -3.15 -0.87
N ASP A 101 6.79 -4.13 -0.83
CA ASP A 101 8.10 -4.10 -1.48
C ASP A 101 8.15 -5.16 -2.60
N THR A 102 9.33 -5.37 -3.19
CA THR A 102 9.51 -6.40 -4.22
C THR A 102 9.42 -7.84 -3.70
N GLY A 103 9.52 -8.03 -2.37
CA GLY A 103 9.38 -9.31 -1.68
C GLY A 103 7.94 -9.66 -1.27
N GLY A 104 7.04 -8.67 -1.16
CA GLY A 104 5.64 -8.86 -0.82
C GLY A 104 5.08 -7.78 0.11
N LEU A 105 4.14 -8.18 0.97
CA LEU A 105 3.50 -7.27 1.92
C LEU A 105 4.47 -6.98 3.08
N VAL A 106 4.79 -5.71 3.29
CA VAL A 106 5.64 -5.23 4.39
C VAL A 106 4.78 -4.97 5.62
N ALA A 107 3.74 -4.14 5.49
CA ALA A 107 2.83 -3.78 6.57
C ALA A 107 1.44 -3.45 6.05
N ALA A 108 0.43 -3.60 6.89
CA ALA A 108 -0.94 -3.17 6.61
C ALA A 108 -1.65 -2.80 7.91
N ASN A 109 -2.60 -1.86 7.86
CA ASN A 109 -3.55 -1.69 8.95
C ASN A 109 -4.72 -2.70 8.83
N ASP A 110 -5.60 -2.70 9.83
CA ASP A 110 -6.80 -3.54 9.80
C ASP A 110 -7.78 -3.05 8.72
N PHE A 111 -8.50 -4.01 8.12
CA PHE A 111 -9.62 -3.68 7.26
C PHE A 111 -10.72 -2.96 8.02
N ILE A 112 -11.36 -1.98 7.40
CA ILE A 112 -12.38 -1.11 8.03
C ILE A 112 -13.78 -1.74 8.15
N GLY A 113 -13.82 -3.08 8.12
CA GLY A 113 -14.87 -3.95 8.66
C GLY A 113 -15.91 -4.49 7.67
N ARG A 114 -16.40 -3.71 6.69
CA ARG A 114 -17.50 -4.12 5.78
C ARG A 114 -17.18 -3.73 4.33
N PRO A 115 -17.76 -4.43 3.33
CA PRO A 115 -17.58 -4.07 1.92
C PRO A 115 -18.06 -2.64 1.65
N ASN A 116 -17.59 -2.07 0.55
CA ASN A 116 -17.96 -0.74 0.06
C ASN A 116 -17.67 0.36 1.10
N ARG A 117 -16.56 0.18 1.82
CA ARG A 117 -15.97 1.19 2.69
C ARG A 117 -14.59 1.47 2.16
N TRP A 118 -14.34 2.73 1.86
CA TRP A 118 -13.13 3.18 1.18
C TRP A 118 -12.32 4.12 2.07
N LEU A 119 -10.99 4.03 1.94
CA LEU A 119 -10.03 4.98 2.51
C LEU A 119 -9.59 5.90 1.38
N ALA A 120 -9.97 7.18 1.45
CA ALA A 120 -9.68 8.13 0.39
C ALA A 120 -8.34 8.83 0.64
N PRO A 121 -7.29 8.59 -0.16
CA PRO A 121 -5.99 9.25 0.04
C PRO A 121 -6.09 10.78 -0.12
N VAL A 122 -5.29 11.53 0.64
CA VAL A 122 -5.24 13.00 0.56
C VAL A 122 -3.98 13.46 -0.16
N GLY A 123 -4.14 14.18 -1.28
CA GLY A 123 -3.02 14.68 -2.08
C GLY A 123 -2.12 13.54 -2.59
N ASN A 124 -0.80 13.71 -2.46
CA ASN A 124 0.16 12.64 -2.77
C ASN A 124 0.10 11.48 -1.74
N GLY A 125 -0.68 11.60 -0.66
CA GLY A 125 -0.98 10.56 0.31
C GLY A 125 0.15 10.13 1.25
N ALA A 126 1.39 10.57 1.00
CA ALA A 126 2.57 10.27 1.79
C ALA A 126 3.52 11.49 1.85
N ALA A 127 3.92 11.93 3.04
CA ALA A 127 4.92 12.98 3.26
C ALA A 127 5.40 12.99 4.72
N ASP A 128 6.59 13.53 4.98
CA ASP A 128 7.03 13.91 6.34
C ASP A 128 6.29 15.19 6.76
N LEU A 129 5.26 15.04 7.60
CA LEU A 129 4.33 16.11 7.97
C LEU A 129 4.76 16.87 9.23
N ASP A 130 5.55 16.25 10.11
CA ASP A 130 6.00 16.85 11.36
C ASP A 130 7.50 17.20 11.38
N GLY A 131 8.23 16.84 10.33
CA GLY A 131 9.63 17.19 10.11
C GLY A 131 10.61 16.32 10.89
N ASP A 132 10.18 15.13 11.34
CA ASP A 132 11.03 14.20 12.09
C ASP A 132 11.82 13.22 11.19
N GLY A 133 11.63 13.31 9.87
CA GLY A 133 12.29 12.49 8.87
C GLY A 133 11.58 11.17 8.57
N LEU A 134 10.44 10.89 9.20
CA LEU A 134 9.59 9.74 8.89
C LEU A 134 8.41 10.16 8.00
N VAL A 135 7.89 9.21 7.24
CA VAL A 135 6.76 9.46 6.34
C VAL A 135 5.43 9.15 7.02
N GLU A 136 4.50 10.08 6.92
CA GLU A 136 3.10 9.91 7.29
C GLU A 136 2.18 9.76 6.09
N PHE A 137 1.12 9.00 6.33
CA PHE A 137 0.10 8.61 5.38
C PHE A 137 -1.23 9.25 5.74
N VAL A 138 -1.79 10.07 4.85
CA VAL A 138 -3.01 10.82 5.14
C VAL A 138 -4.18 10.35 4.28
N TYR A 139 -5.23 9.89 4.95
CA TYR A 139 -6.42 9.31 4.32
C TYR A 139 -7.67 9.79 5.03
N VAL A 140 -8.78 9.91 4.30
CA VAL A 140 -10.10 10.09 4.90
C VAL A 140 -10.78 8.72 5.03
N ASP A 141 -11.09 8.31 6.26
CA ASP A 141 -11.92 7.13 6.52
C ASP A 141 -13.35 7.40 6.07
N ARG A 142 -13.82 6.61 5.10
CA ARG A 142 -15.17 6.63 4.54
C ARG A 142 -15.64 8.08 4.32
N PRO A 143 -15.21 8.76 3.24
CA PRO A 143 -15.48 10.18 2.99
C PRO A 143 -16.97 10.55 2.94
N HIS A 144 -17.86 9.57 2.83
CA HIS A 144 -19.32 9.74 2.87
C HIS A 144 -19.98 9.31 4.19
N LEU A 145 -19.25 8.60 5.06
CA LEU A 145 -19.77 8.06 6.33
C LEU A 145 -19.04 8.66 7.53
N ALA A 146 -17.78 8.28 7.75
CA ALA A 146 -17.04 8.64 8.96
C ALA A 146 -16.41 10.03 8.87
N LYS A 147 -15.99 10.47 7.66
CA LYS A 147 -15.46 11.82 7.42
C LYS A 147 -14.36 12.20 8.42
N THR A 148 -13.48 11.26 8.68
CA THR A 148 -12.38 11.43 9.63
C THR A 148 -11.07 11.36 8.84
N LEU A 149 -10.31 12.44 8.87
CA LEU A 149 -8.93 12.46 8.40
C LEU A 149 -8.11 11.63 9.38
N LEU A 150 -7.42 10.60 8.91
CA LEU A 150 -6.52 9.75 9.67
C LEU A 150 -5.10 9.97 9.17
N VAL A 151 -4.16 9.97 10.11
CA VAL A 151 -2.73 10.01 9.84
C VAL A 151 -2.13 8.71 10.36
N PHE A 152 -1.47 7.96 9.48
CA PHE A 152 -0.76 6.73 9.81
C PHE A 152 0.75 6.92 9.65
N ARG A 153 1.53 6.17 10.42
CA ARG A 153 2.99 6.06 10.29
C ARG A 153 3.40 4.59 10.42
N LEU A 154 4.49 4.20 9.76
CA LEU A 154 5.12 2.91 10.00
C LEU A 154 5.87 2.93 11.35
N SER A 155 5.68 1.91 12.16
CA SER A 155 6.38 1.72 13.44
C SER A 155 6.77 0.24 13.57
N GLY A 156 8.02 -0.08 13.20
CA GLY A 156 8.43 -1.46 12.97
C GLY A 156 7.63 -2.05 11.81
N GLU A 157 7.07 -3.24 11.99
CA GLU A 157 6.27 -3.92 10.94
C GLU A 157 4.77 -3.55 10.98
N ARG A 158 4.41 -2.41 11.57
CA ARG A 158 3.00 -2.03 11.79
C ARG A 158 2.71 -0.61 11.34
N LEU A 159 1.59 -0.44 10.63
CA LEU A 159 0.98 0.86 10.43
C LEU A 159 0.18 1.25 11.67
N ILE A 160 0.61 2.31 12.36
CA ILE A 160 -0.06 2.85 13.52
C ILE A 160 -0.73 4.18 13.20
N GLN A 161 -1.90 4.43 13.76
CA GLN A 161 -2.54 5.73 13.66
C GLN A 161 -1.87 6.71 14.63
N VAL A 162 -1.33 7.81 14.11
CA VAL A 162 -0.63 8.86 14.89
C VAL A 162 -1.44 10.14 15.00
N GLY A 163 -2.51 10.30 14.22
CA GLY A 163 -3.40 11.45 14.28
C GLY A 163 -4.79 11.16 13.72
N ALA A 164 -5.78 11.93 14.18
CA ALA A 164 -7.11 11.94 13.61
C ALA A 164 -7.78 13.30 13.76
N LEU A 165 -8.60 13.67 12.77
CA LEU A 165 -9.39 14.89 12.78
C LEU A 165 -10.76 14.66 12.12
N GLU A 166 -11.83 14.91 12.87
CA GLU A 166 -13.20 14.70 12.42
C GLU A 166 -13.71 15.85 11.53
N GLY A 167 -14.69 15.55 10.67
CA GLY A 167 -15.39 16.55 9.85
C GLY A 167 -14.75 16.83 8.48
N TYR A 168 -13.77 16.01 8.07
CA TYR A 168 -13.02 16.18 6.81
C TYR A 168 -13.47 15.19 5.75
N THR A 169 -13.61 15.66 4.52
CA THR A 169 -13.88 14.82 3.35
C THR A 169 -13.24 15.42 2.11
N ASN A 170 -12.66 14.57 1.28
CA ASN A 170 -12.00 14.89 0.02
C ASN A 170 -12.74 14.31 -1.20
N HIS A 171 -13.84 13.58 -0.99
CA HIS A 171 -14.59 12.92 -2.06
C HIS A 171 -16.10 13.03 -1.82
N ARG A 172 -16.90 13.19 -2.88
CA ARG A 172 -18.38 13.13 -2.83
C ARG A 172 -18.91 12.07 -3.80
N ILE A 173 -19.99 11.39 -3.41
CA ILE A 173 -20.62 10.37 -4.26
C ILE A 173 -21.01 10.99 -5.61
N GLY A 174 -20.47 10.42 -6.70
CA GLY A 174 -20.72 10.88 -8.07
C GLY A 174 -19.73 11.92 -8.59
N GLU A 175 -18.74 12.33 -7.79
CA GLU A 175 -17.52 12.96 -8.29
C GLU A 175 -16.56 11.87 -8.78
N SER A 176 -15.78 12.17 -9.83
CA SER A 176 -14.64 11.36 -10.24
C SER A 176 -13.40 11.94 -9.57
N ASP A 177 -12.58 11.09 -8.97
CA ASP A 177 -11.25 11.47 -8.47
C ASP A 177 -10.18 11.43 -9.58
#